data_AF-A0A0G4LG84-F1
#
_entry.id   AF-A0A0G4LG84-F1
#
_cell.length_a   1.000
_cell.length_b   1.000
_cell.length_c   1.000
_cell.angle_alpha   90.00
_cell.angle_beta   90.00
_cell.angle_gamma   90.00
#
_symmetry.space_group_name_H-M   'P 1'
#
loop_
_entity.id
_entity.type
_entity.pdbx_description
1 polymer ?
#
loop_
_entity_poly.entity_id
_entity_poly.type
_entity_poly.pdbx_seq_one_letter_code
_entity_poly.pdbx_strand_id
1 'polypeptide(L)' 'MTMVVDVVLQKVISSTESKGYTFQMEMMVRAKGMGCTVAEVPISFVDRVYGESKLGGDEIVEYAKGVLNLWFKV' A
#
# COMPACT_ATOMS: atom_id res chain seq x y z
N MET A 1 11.08 -16.33 -15.04
CA MET A 1 10.78 -14.92 -14.69
C MET A 1 9.46 -14.77 -13.94
N THR A 2 8.37 -15.44 -14.38
CA THR A 2 7.04 -15.38 -13.73
C THR A 2 7.03 -15.92 -12.29
N MET A 3 7.82 -16.96 -11.99
CA MET A 3 7.85 -17.58 -10.66
C MET A 3 8.41 -16.68 -9.54
N VAL A 4 9.23 -15.66 -9.85
CA VAL A 4 9.90 -14.82 -8.84
C VAL A 4 9.03 -13.64 -8.42
N VAL A 5 8.28 -13.05 -9.36
CA VAL A 5 7.39 -11.91 -9.10
C VAL A 5 6.27 -12.33 -8.14
N ASP A 6 5.76 -13.54 -8.29
CA ASP A 6 4.70 -14.10 -7.45
C ASP A 6 5.15 -14.25 -5.99
N VAL A 7 6.38 -14.74 -5.75
CA VAL A 7 6.91 -14.99 -4.40
C VAL A 7 7.10 -13.70 -3.60
N VAL A 8 7.62 -12.64 -4.22
CA VAL A 8 7.81 -11.34 -3.53
C VAL A 8 6.47 -10.72 -3.19
N LEU A 9 5.56 -10.69 -4.16
CA LEU A 9 4.22 -10.12 -3.97
C LEU A 9 3.45 -10.89 -2.88
N GLN A 10 3.47 -12.22 -2.93
CA GLN A 10 2.86 -13.07 -1.90
C GLN A 10 3.44 -12.80 -0.52
N LYS A 11 4.76 -12.65 -0.40
CA LYS A 11 5.43 -12.39 0.89
C LYS A 11 5.04 -11.03 1.47
N VAL A 12 4.90 -10.00 0.62
CA VAL A 12 4.51 -8.65 1.06
C VAL A 12 3.04 -8.65 1.47
N ILE A 13 2.12 -9.16 0.64
CA ILE A 13 0.68 -9.28 0.96
C ILE A 13 0.48 -10.11 2.24
N SER A 14 1.15 -11.26 2.27
CA SER A 14 1.67 -11.99 3.43
C SER A 14 1.63 -11.30 4.78
N SER A 15 2.35 -10.18 4.78
CA SER A 15 2.73 -9.44 5.97
C SER A 15 1.87 -8.20 6.20
N THR A 16 1.02 -7.82 5.24
CA THR A 16 0.17 -6.63 5.30
C THR A 16 -1.08 -6.94 6.13
N GLU A 17 -1.31 -6.12 7.17
CA GLU A 17 -2.46 -6.27 8.07
C GLU A 17 -3.59 -5.28 7.73
N SER A 18 -3.25 -4.14 7.11
CA SER A 18 -4.17 -3.05 6.80
C SER A 18 -5.18 -3.44 5.70
N LYS A 19 -6.36 -2.84 5.79
CA LYS A 19 -7.48 -3.03 4.86
C LYS A 19 -7.85 -1.69 4.23
N GLY A 20 -8.69 -1.71 3.20
CA GLY A 20 -9.18 -0.48 2.57
C GLY A 20 -8.05 0.28 1.87
N TYR A 21 -8.05 1.62 1.93
CA TYR A 21 -7.13 2.46 1.16
C TYR A 21 -5.68 2.51 1.69
N THR A 22 -5.43 2.03 2.91
CA THR A 22 -4.13 2.12 3.58
C THR A 22 -3.18 0.96 3.23
N PHE A 23 -3.70 -0.12 2.63
CA PHE A 23 -2.91 -1.33 2.36
C PHE A 23 -1.71 -1.09 1.44
N GLN A 24 -1.85 -0.25 0.40
CA GLN A 24 -0.76 0.03 -0.55
C GLN A 24 0.40 0.74 0.16
N MET A 25 0.10 1.69 1.05
CA MET A 25 1.13 2.36 1.85
C MET A 25 1.89 1.37 2.72
N GLU A 26 1.18 0.50 3.45
CA GLU A 26 1.82 -0.51 4.30
C GLU A 26 2.68 -1.48 3.48
N MET A 27 2.18 -1.97 2.34
CA MET A 27 2.92 -2.85 1.44
C MET A 27 4.23 -2.20 1.00
N MET A 28 4.23 -0.91 0.69
CA MET A 28 5.43 -0.17 0.27
C MET A 28 6.46 -0.06 1.40
N VAL A 29 6.02 0.26 2.62
CA VAL A 29 6.91 0.34 3.79
C VAL A 29 7.51 -1.03 4.10
N ARG A 30 6.69 -2.09 4.11
CA ARG A 30 7.15 -3.45 4.38
C ARG A 30 8.09 -3.98 3.29
N ALA A 31 7.77 -3.76 2.02
CA ALA A 31 8.64 -4.15 0.91
C ALA A 31 10.03 -3.50 1.04
N LYS A 32 10.09 -2.19 1.39
CA LYS A 32 11.36 -1.51 1.66
C LYS A 32 12.08 -2.11 2.88
N GLY A 33 11.38 -2.36 3.99
CA GLY A 33 11.94 -3.00 5.19
C GLY A 33 12.47 -4.42 4.93
N MET A 34 11.92 -5.13 3.95
CA MET A 34 12.36 -6.45 3.50
C MET A 34 13.54 -6.41 2.51
N GLY A 35 14.05 -5.23 2.16
CA GLY A 35 15.13 -5.06 1.19
C GLY A 35 14.71 -5.22 -0.27
N CYS A 36 13.40 -5.17 -0.57
CA CYS A 36 12.92 -5.20 -1.96
C CYS A 36 13.23 -3.89 -2.68
N THR A 37 13.48 -3.99 -3.99
CA THR A 37 13.59 -2.81 -4.86
C THR A 37 12.20 -2.34 -5.26
N VAL A 38 11.94 -1.05 -5.10
CA VAL A 38 10.67 -0.42 -5.46
C VAL A 38 10.96 0.67 -6.49
N ALA A 39 10.22 0.65 -7.61
CA ALA A 39 10.30 1.65 -8.66
C ALA A 39 8.91 2.27 -8.90
N GLU A 40 8.90 3.52 -9.33
CA GLU A 40 7.68 4.22 -9.71
C GLU A 40 7.40 4.02 -11.21
N VAL A 41 6.15 3.73 -11.55
CA VAL A 41 5.68 3.60 -12.94
C VAL A 41 4.71 4.74 -13.20
N PRO A 42 4.94 5.60 -14.22
CA PRO A 42 4.03 6.69 -14.53
C PRO A 42 2.62 6.19 -14.85
N ILE A 43 1.60 6.84 -14.26
CA ILE A 43 0.19 6.58 -14.53
C ILE A 43 -0.56 7.89 -14.75
N SER A 44 -1.47 7.91 -15.71
CA SER A 44 -2.40 9.03 -15.93
C SER A 44 -3.72 8.73 -15.23
N PHE A 45 -4.05 9.52 -14.21
CA PHE A 45 -5.35 9.47 -13.57
C PHE A 45 -6.36 10.23 -14.42
N VAL A 46 -7.37 9.52 -14.93
CA VAL A 46 -8.50 10.13 -15.64
C VAL A 46 -9.59 10.53 -14.64
N ASP A 47 -10.20 11.68 -14.86
CA ASP A 47 -11.28 12.14 -13.99
C ASP A 47 -12.49 11.20 -14.06
N ARG A 48 -12.99 10.84 -12.89
CA ARG A 48 -14.22 10.06 -12.77
C ARG A 48 -15.41 10.99 -12.97
N VAL A 49 -16.14 10.83 -14.07
CA VAL A 49 -17.29 11.69 -14.41
C VAL A 49 -18.52 11.40 -13.53
N TYR A 50 -18.62 10.19 -12.96
CA TYR A 50 -19.77 9.76 -12.17
C TYR A 50 -19.37 9.10 -10.85
N GLY A 51 -20.07 9.44 -9.78
CA GLY A 51 -19.96 8.83 -8.45
C GLY A 51 -19.24 9.70 -7.43
N GLU A 52 -19.55 9.48 -6.16
CA GLU A 52 -18.94 10.21 -5.04
C GLU A 52 -17.56 9.65 -4.68
N SER A 53 -16.75 10.51 -4.05
CA SER A 53 -15.48 10.11 -3.45
C SER A 53 -15.71 8.95 -2.47
N LYS A 54 -14.84 7.95 -2.56
CA LYS A 54 -14.80 6.85 -1.59
C LYS A 54 -13.79 7.11 -0.47
N LEU A 55 -13.10 8.25 -0.52
CA LEU A 55 -12.20 8.74 0.52
C LEU A 55 -12.95 9.77 1.36
N GLY A 56 -13.16 9.46 2.64
CA GLY A 56 -13.67 10.36 3.67
C GLY A 56 -12.59 10.77 4.66
N GLY A 57 -13.00 11.44 5.74
CA GLY A 57 -12.09 11.90 6.80
C GLY A 57 -11.55 10.76 7.66
N ASP A 58 -12.32 9.69 7.83
CA ASP A 58 -11.92 8.54 8.65
C ASP A 58 -10.73 7.79 8.03
N GLU A 59 -10.69 7.68 6.70
CA GLU A 59 -9.58 7.08 5.97
C GLU A 59 -8.27 7.85 6.19
N ILE A 60 -8.32 9.17 6.35
CA ILE A 60 -7.14 10.00 6.64
C ILE A 60 -6.60 9.66 8.03
N VAL A 61 -7.49 9.52 9.01
CA VAL A 61 -7.11 9.16 10.39
C VAL A 61 -6.55 7.74 10.45
N GLU A 62 -7.16 6.79 9.74
CA GLU A 62 -6.64 5.42 9.62
C GLU A 62 -5.25 5.41 8.97
N TYR A 63 -5.04 6.20 7.92
CA TYR A 63 -3.74 6.32 7.27
C TYR A 63 -2.67 6.83 8.24
N ALA A 64 -2.94 7.90 8.97
CA ALA A 64 -2.01 8.46 9.96
C ALA A 64 -1.68 7.45 11.07
N LYS A 65 -2.69 6.75 11.60
CA LYS A 65 -2.49 5.68 12.59
C LYS A 65 -1.67 4.52 12.03
N GLY A 66 -1.92 4.13 10.79
CA GLY A 66 -1.17 3.08 10.08
C GLY A 66 0.31 3.41 9.96
N VAL A 67 0.64 4.64 9.53
CA VAL A 67 2.03 5.13 9.44
C VAL A 67 2.71 5.10 10.81
N LEU A 68 2.05 5.62 11.85
CA LEU A 68 2.60 5.62 13.21
C LEU A 68 2.86 4.20 13.72
N ASN A 69 1.91 3.29 13.54
CA ASN A 69 2.07 1.89 13.94
C ASN A 69 3.21 1.19 13.19
N LEU A 70 3.35 1.43 11.88
CA LEU A 70 4.43 0.86 11.09
C LEU A 70 5.79 1.36 11.54
N TRP A 71 5.91 2.61 11.98
CA TRP A 71 7.16 3.16 12.48
C TRP A 71 7.66 2.47 13.76
N PHE A 72 6.76 1.85 14.55
CA PHE A 72 7.14 1.07 15.72
C PHE A 72 7.33 -0.43 15.42
N LYS A 73 6.81 -0.93 14.31
CA LYS A 73 6.81 -2.36 13.96
C LYS A 73 7.89 -2.76 12.95
N VAL A 74 8.28 -1.87 12.04
CA VAL A 74 9.26 -2.08 10.97
C VAL A 74 10.56 -1.38 11.32
#